data_AF-A0A7C5MXE0-F1
#
_entry.id   AF-A0A7C5MXE0-F1
#
_cell.length_a   1.000
_cell.length_b   1.000
_cell.length_c   1.000
_cell.angle_alpha   90.00
_cell.angle_beta   90.00
_cell.angle_gamma   90.00
#
_symmetry.space_group_name_H-M   'P 1'
#
loop_
_entity.id
_entity.type
_entity.pdbx_description
1 polymer ?
#
loop_
_entity_poly.entity_id
_entity_poly.type
_entity_poly.pdbx_seq_one_letter_code
_entity_poly.pdbx_strand_id
1 'polypeptide(L)'
;MKTYYQILGLEPDCETNAVKKAFRRLALRYHPDYNAAPTAAMVFQEIREAYEVLSDEDLREEYDVFLVENSPEFEYVQVADTNSNYAAADSSDEHNFAEEAEPEPTPFMFLLWVLAPLVVAGMAIEFLDSPVLAAISVPVVIGFLLWIRYEIKSH
;
A
#
# COMPACT_ATOMS: atom_id res chain seq x y z
N MET A 1 10.71 -14.43 20.48
CA MET A 1 9.71 -13.43 20.03
C MET A 1 9.44 -13.65 18.56
N LYS A 2 8.19 -13.59 18.11
CA LYS A 2 7.90 -13.54 16.67
C LYS A 2 7.99 -12.08 16.23
N THR A 3 8.65 -11.81 15.11
CA THR A 3 8.70 -10.46 14.54
C THR A 3 7.44 -10.16 13.74
N TYR A 4 7.09 -8.88 13.57
CA TYR A 4 5.96 -8.47 12.72
C TYR A 4 6.14 -8.94 11.27
N TYR A 5 7.38 -8.95 10.77
CA TYR A 5 7.73 -9.53 9.48
C TYR A 5 7.38 -11.03 9.40
N GLN A 6 7.68 -11.81 10.44
CA GLN A 6 7.33 -13.24 10.49
C GLN A 6 5.82 -13.48 10.55
N ILE A 7 5.07 -12.60 11.24
CA ILE A 7 3.59 -12.70 11.33
C ILE A 7 2.96 -12.49 9.95
N LEU A 8 3.47 -11.53 9.17
CA LEU A 8 3.01 -11.29 7.80
C LEU A 8 3.61 -12.24 6.76
N GLY A 9 4.66 -12.98 7.13
CA GLY A 9 5.40 -13.89 6.24
C GLY A 9 6.21 -13.12 5.19
N LEU A 10 6.85 -12.03 5.61
CA LEU A 10 7.68 -11.15 4.79
C LEU A 10 9.11 -11.12 5.31
N GLU A 11 10.03 -10.73 4.45
CA GLU A 11 11.41 -10.42 4.81
C GLU A 11 11.52 -8.98 5.36
N PRO A 12 12.52 -8.69 6.22
CA PRO A 12 12.72 -7.35 6.78
C PRO A 12 13.01 -6.29 5.71
N ASP A 13 13.60 -6.69 4.58
CA ASP A 13 13.91 -5.81 3.44
C ASP A 13 12.73 -5.60 2.47
N CYS A 14 11.50 -5.90 2.92
CA CYS A 14 10.32 -5.82 2.06
C CYS A 14 9.82 -4.38 1.86
N GLU A 15 9.30 -4.11 0.67
CA GLU A 15 8.66 -2.83 0.35
C GLU A 15 7.29 -2.70 1.06
N THR A 16 6.88 -1.48 1.38
CA THR A 16 5.57 -1.18 1.99
C THR A 16 4.39 -1.69 1.14
N ASN A 17 4.57 -1.78 -0.18
CA ASN A 17 3.62 -2.40 -1.11
C ASN A 17 3.43 -3.91 -0.84
N ALA A 18 4.51 -4.62 -0.52
CA ALA A 18 4.46 -6.03 -0.16
C ALA A 18 3.74 -6.26 1.17
N VAL A 19 3.97 -5.38 2.17
CA VAL A 19 3.25 -5.36 3.46
C VAL A 19 1.74 -5.27 3.25
N LYS A 20 1.28 -4.30 2.44
CA LYS A 20 -0.14 -4.13 2.09
C LYS A 20 -0.73 -5.34 1.36
N LYS A 21 0.06 -5.99 0.50
CA LYS A 21 -0.38 -7.19 -0.24
C LYS A 21 -0.50 -8.40 0.70
N ALA A 22 0.46 -8.62 1.59
CA ALA A 22 0.46 -9.71 2.55
C ALA A 22 -0.70 -9.57 3.55
N PHE A 23 -0.91 -8.37 4.08
CA PHE A 23 -2.03 -8.07 4.98
C PHE A 23 -3.37 -8.44 4.32
N ARG A 24 -3.64 -7.98 3.10
CA ARG A 24 -4.90 -8.31 2.38
C ARG A 24 -5.10 -9.81 2.21
N ARG A 25 -4.05 -10.55 1.86
CA ARG A 25 -4.10 -12.02 1.70
C ARG A 25 -4.42 -12.73 3.01
N LEU A 26 -3.81 -12.29 4.11
CA LEU A 26 -4.01 -12.89 5.43
C LEU A 26 -5.35 -12.49 6.05
N ALA A 27 -5.77 -11.24 5.88
CA ALA A 27 -7.06 -10.73 6.34
C ALA A 27 -8.23 -11.52 5.74
N LEU A 28 -8.18 -11.85 4.45
CA LEU A 28 -9.20 -12.71 3.82
C LEU A 28 -9.22 -14.13 4.37
N ARG A 29 -8.05 -14.67 4.73
CA ARG A 29 -7.90 -16.04 5.25
C ARG A 29 -8.37 -16.18 6.70
N TYR A 30 -8.13 -15.15 7.51
CA TYR A 30 -8.45 -15.13 8.94
C TYR A 30 -9.62 -14.22 9.29
N HIS A 31 -10.41 -13.80 8.30
CA HIS A 31 -11.58 -12.95 8.55
C HIS A 31 -12.59 -13.69 9.45
N PRO A 32 -13.15 -13.02 10.48
CA PRO A 32 -14.08 -13.65 11.42
C PRO A 32 -15.36 -14.20 10.76
N ASP A 33 -15.78 -13.65 9.60
CA ASP A 33 -16.94 -14.19 8.86
C ASP A 33 -16.68 -15.57 8.24
N TYR A 34 -15.44 -15.85 7.80
CA TYR A 34 -15.14 -17.10 7.08
C TYR A 34 -14.56 -18.18 8.00
N ASN A 35 -13.98 -17.77 9.14
CA ASN A 35 -13.31 -18.67 10.06
C ASN A 35 -13.69 -18.33 11.50
N ALA A 36 -14.73 -19.00 12.02
CA ALA A 36 -15.27 -18.78 13.37
C ALA A 36 -14.41 -19.40 14.50
N ALA A 37 -13.15 -19.75 14.22
CA ALA A 37 -12.26 -20.31 15.23
C ALA A 37 -11.81 -19.19 16.20
N PRO A 38 -11.80 -19.44 17.52
CA PRO A 38 -11.34 -18.45 18.50
C PRO A 38 -9.87 -18.06 18.30
N THR A 39 -9.08 -18.95 17.70
CA THR A 39 -7.68 -18.71 17.33
C THR A 39 -7.54 -17.78 16.12
N ALA A 40 -8.54 -17.74 15.21
CA ALA A 40 -8.48 -16.87 14.03
C ALA A 40 -8.59 -15.39 14.41
N ALA A 41 -9.42 -15.06 15.42
CA ALA A 41 -9.53 -13.71 15.95
C ALA A 41 -8.20 -13.22 16.56
N MET A 42 -7.51 -14.07 17.33
CA MET A 42 -6.20 -13.74 17.90
C MET A 42 -5.16 -13.51 16.81
N VAL A 43 -5.08 -14.40 15.82
CA VAL A 43 -4.12 -14.28 14.71
C VAL A 43 -4.43 -13.04 13.86
N PHE A 44 -5.70 -12.73 13.63
CA PHE A 44 -6.11 -11.52 12.90
C PHE A 44 -5.69 -10.24 13.64
N GLN A 45 -5.77 -10.24 14.97
CA GLN A 45 -5.29 -9.13 15.78
C GLN A 45 -3.77 -8.96 15.66
N GLU A 46 -2.99 -10.05 15.73
CA GLU A 46 -1.54 -10.02 15.50
C GLU A 46 -1.18 -9.47 14.11
N ILE A 47 -1.92 -9.89 13.07
CA ILE A 47 -1.74 -9.41 11.69
C ILE A 47 -2.02 -7.91 11.57
N ARG A 48 -3.04 -7.41 12.28
CA ARG A 48 -3.41 -6.00 12.27
C ARG A 48 -2.34 -5.14 12.95
N GLU A 49 -1.89 -5.54 14.13
CA GLU A 49 -0.82 -4.84 14.86
C GLU A 49 0.47 -4.79 14.04
N ALA A 50 0.85 -5.92 13.41
CA ALA A 50 1.99 -5.97 12.51
C ALA A 50 1.85 -5.01 11.31
N TYR A 51 0.64 -4.90 10.74
CA TYR A 51 0.38 -3.98 9.65
C TYR A 51 0.44 -2.52 10.09
N GLU A 52 -0.14 -2.16 11.24
CA GLU A 52 -0.14 -0.78 11.74
C GLU A 52 1.29 -0.25 11.90
N VAL A 53 2.19 -1.07 12.45
CA VAL A 53 3.61 -0.71 12.63
C VAL A 53 4.39 -0.70 11.32
N LEU A 54 4.21 -1.70 10.45
CA LEU A 54 4.99 -1.83 9.21
C LEU A 54 4.45 -1.02 8.03
N SER A 55 3.24 -0.46 8.14
CA SER A 55 2.63 0.34 7.06
C SER A 55 3.10 1.79 7.04
N ASP A 56 3.55 2.30 8.18
CA ASP A 56 4.12 3.63 8.35
C ASP A 56 5.65 3.51 8.40
N GLU A 57 6.33 4.39 7.67
CA GLU A 57 7.78 4.35 7.54
C GLU A 57 8.46 4.79 8.85
N ASP A 58 7.88 5.75 9.56
CA ASP A 58 8.40 6.25 10.83
C ASP A 58 8.29 5.17 11.93
N LEU A 59 7.13 4.49 12.01
CA LEU A 59 6.89 3.41 12.97
C LEU A 59 7.73 2.17 12.65
N ARG A 60 7.98 1.90 11.36
CA ARG A 60 8.85 0.80 10.93
C ARG A 60 10.28 1.04 11.38
N GLU A 61 10.80 2.25 11.22
CA GLU A 61 12.16 2.59 11.67
C GLU A 61 12.30 2.43 13.18
N GLU A 62 11.35 2.95 13.96
CA GLU A 62 11.34 2.79 15.42
C GLU A 62 11.28 1.31 15.83
N TYR A 63 10.47 0.52 15.14
CA TYR A 63 10.37 -0.92 15.36
C TYR A 63 11.67 -1.66 15.02
N ASP A 64 12.32 -1.32 13.92
CA ASP A 64 13.58 -1.94 13.50
C ASP A 64 14.71 -1.63 14.50
N VAL A 65 14.77 -0.39 15.02
CA VAL A 65 15.70 -0.01 16.10
C VAL A 65 15.42 -0.82 17.36
N PHE A 66 14.15 -0.94 17.76
CA PHE A 66 13.74 -1.77 18.89
C PHE A 66 14.12 -3.24 18.70
N LEU A 67 14.04 -3.75 17.46
CA LEU A 67 14.40 -5.13 17.11
C LEU A 67 15.89 -5.39 17.29
N VAL A 68 16.74 -4.43 16.93
CA VAL A 68 18.19 -4.50 17.13
C VAL A 68 18.54 -4.46 18.61
N GLU A 69 17.90 -3.57 19.39
CA GLU A 69 18.14 -3.42 20.82
C GLU A 69 17.70 -4.66 21.63
N ASN A 70 16.60 -5.30 21.24
CA ASN A 70 15.99 -6.42 21.96
C ASN A 70 16.39 -7.80 21.45
N SER A 71 17.36 -7.88 20.53
CA SER A 71 17.93 -9.17 20.10
C SER A 71 19.16 -9.49 20.96
N PRO A 72 19.07 -10.42 21.94
CA PRO A 72 20.20 -10.79 22.80
C PRO A 72 21.26 -11.64 22.09
N GLU A 73 21.24 -11.72 20.76
CA GLU A 73 22.18 -12.51 19.98
C GLU A 73 22.60 -11.74 18.72
N PHE A 74 23.29 -10.62 18.93
CA PHE A 74 24.24 -10.11 17.95
C PHE A 74 25.64 -10.49 18.43
N GLU A 75 26.12 -11.65 17.98
CA GLU A 75 27.55 -11.84 17.79
C GLU A 75 27.99 -10.84 16.72
N TYR A 76 28.60 -9.73 17.16
CA TYR A 76 29.36 -8.87 16.27
C TYR A 76 30.48 -9.71 15.64
N VAL A 77 30.36 -10.05 14.36
CA VAL A 77 31.54 -10.39 13.58
C VAL A 77 32.36 -9.11 13.47
N GLN A 78 33.43 -9.03 14.27
CA GLN A 78 34.49 -8.06 14.03
C GLN A 78 35.12 -8.39 12.69
N VAL A 79 34.78 -7.64 11.65
CA VAL A 79 35.59 -7.60 10.44
C VAL A 79 36.82 -6.74 10.75
N ALA A 80 37.71 -7.30 11.56
CA ALA A 80 39.06 -6.81 11.70
C ALA A 80 39.83 -7.19 10.42
N ASP A 81 40.21 -6.16 9.67
CA ASP A 81 41.41 -6.09 8.83
C ASP A 81 41.77 -7.36 8.02
N THR A 82 41.37 -7.39 6.75
CA THR A 82 42.26 -7.93 5.72
C THR A 82 42.42 -6.90 4.61
N ASN A 83 43.58 -6.24 4.61
CA ASN A 83 44.08 -5.45 3.50
C ASN A 83 44.08 -6.30 2.23
N SER A 84 43.29 -5.90 1.23
CA SER A 84 43.39 -6.41 -0.13
C SER A 84 42.90 -5.34 -1.11
N ASN A 85 43.87 -4.62 -1.67
CA ASN A 85 43.87 -4.00 -3.01
C ASN A 85 42.54 -4.06 -3.78
N TYR A 86 41.75 -2.99 -3.71
CA TYR A 86 40.76 -2.66 -4.73
C TYR A 86 41.44 -1.81 -5.81
N ALA A 87 42.36 -2.46 -6.50
CA ALA A 87 42.87 -2.02 -7.78
C ALA A 87 42.67 -3.18 -8.76
N ALA A 88 42.00 -2.87 -9.86
CA ALA A 88 41.88 -3.65 -11.11
C ALA A 88 40.94 -4.87 -11.13
N ALA A 89 39.74 -4.65 -11.69
CA ALA A 89 39.06 -5.45 -12.72
C ALA A 89 37.68 -4.81 -12.90
N ASP A 90 37.42 -3.98 -13.91
CA ASP A 90 37.22 -4.34 -15.32
C ASP A 90 36.38 -5.61 -15.52
N SER A 91 35.07 -5.43 -15.63
CA SER A 91 34.28 -6.02 -16.72
C SER A 91 32.90 -5.37 -16.72
N SER A 92 32.67 -4.58 -17.77
CA SER A 92 31.37 -4.22 -18.30
C SER A 92 30.43 -5.43 -18.35
N ASP A 93 29.28 -5.33 -17.68
CA ASP A 93 28.05 -5.98 -18.15
C ASP A 93 26.89 -5.00 -17.99
N GLU A 94 26.78 -4.22 -19.05
CA GLU A 94 25.67 -3.37 -19.40
C GLU A 94 24.55 -4.29 -19.91
N HIS A 95 23.56 -4.62 -19.07
CA HIS A 95 22.34 -5.28 -19.53
C HIS A 95 21.08 -4.63 -18.94
N ASN A 96 20.64 -3.61 -19.69
CA ASN A 96 19.25 -3.25 -20.02
C ASN A 96 18.19 -3.19 -18.92
N PHE A 97 17.85 -1.95 -18.55
CA PHE A 97 16.53 -1.35 -18.78
C PHE A 97 15.36 -2.34 -18.91
N ALA A 98 14.62 -2.48 -17.82
CA ALA A 98 13.17 -2.57 -17.94
C ALA A 98 12.62 -1.21 -17.50
N GLU A 99 12.09 -0.47 -18.47
CA GLU A 99 11.15 0.62 -18.26
C GLU A 99 9.99 0.08 -17.43
N GLU A 100 10.07 0.26 -16.12
CA GLU A 100 8.98 -0.16 -15.24
C GLU A 100 7.89 0.91 -15.34
N ALA A 101 6.85 0.52 -16.08
CA ALA A 101 5.73 1.30 -16.55
C ALA A 101 5.19 2.31 -15.52
N GLU A 102 4.92 3.52 -16.01
CA GLU A 102 3.97 4.46 -15.42
C GLU A 102 2.74 3.68 -14.90
N PRO A 103 2.30 3.91 -13.65
CA PRO A 103 1.23 3.12 -13.04
C PRO A 103 -0.04 3.24 -13.88
N GLU A 104 -0.32 2.20 -14.66
CA GLU A 104 -1.53 2.07 -15.47
C GLU A 104 -2.77 2.36 -14.59
N PRO A 105 -3.71 3.19 -15.06
CA PRO A 105 -4.84 3.64 -14.24
C PRO A 105 -5.65 2.43 -13.79
N THR A 106 -5.48 2.05 -12.53
CA THR A 106 -6.13 0.86 -11.98
C THR A 106 -7.65 0.97 -12.20
N PRO A 107 -8.33 -0.10 -12.68
CA PRO A 107 -9.76 -0.05 -12.98
C PRO A 107 -10.65 0.33 -11.77
N PHE A 108 -10.09 0.28 -10.55
CA PHE A 108 -10.74 0.72 -9.32
C PHE A 108 -10.71 2.25 -9.10
N MET A 109 -9.74 2.98 -9.69
CA MET A 109 -9.72 4.45 -9.65
C MET A 109 -10.90 5.06 -10.40
N PHE A 110 -11.34 4.43 -11.49
CA PHE A 110 -12.59 4.79 -12.17
C PHE A 110 -13.81 4.56 -11.28
N LEU A 111 -13.79 3.52 -10.43
CA LEU A 111 -14.87 3.24 -9.47
C LEU A 111 -14.96 4.34 -8.40
N LEU A 112 -13.82 4.87 -7.92
CA LEU A 112 -13.79 6.03 -7.02
C LEU A 112 -14.35 7.29 -7.69
N TRP A 113 -14.04 7.51 -8.97
CA TRP A 113 -14.54 8.67 -9.72
C TRP A 113 -16.02 8.57 -10.09
N VAL A 114 -16.54 7.35 -10.28
CA VAL A 114 -17.96 7.09 -10.60
C VAL A 114 -18.83 7.00 -9.34
N LEU A 115 -18.30 6.46 -8.23
CA LEU A 115 -19.03 6.35 -6.97
C LEU A 115 -19.05 7.64 -6.15
N ALA A 116 -18.02 8.49 -6.24
CA ALA A 116 -18.00 9.78 -5.54
C ALA A 116 -19.21 10.67 -5.84
N PRO A 117 -19.60 10.92 -7.11
CA PRO A 117 -20.81 11.70 -7.41
C PRO A 117 -22.10 10.97 -7.01
N LEU A 118 -22.10 9.63 -6.95
CA LEU A 118 -23.26 8.83 -6.54
C LEU A 118 -23.50 8.91 -5.02
N VAL A 119 -22.43 8.96 -4.23
CA VAL A 119 -22.47 9.20 -2.78
C VAL A 119 -22.92 10.63 -2.47
N VAL A 120 -22.42 11.62 -3.21
CA VAL A 120 -22.84 13.03 -3.07
C VAL A 120 -24.31 13.23 -3.51
N ALA A 121 -24.75 12.56 -4.58
CA ALA A 121 -26.15 12.59 -5.01
C ALA A 121 -27.09 11.91 -4.00
N GLY A 122 -26.64 10.84 -3.33
CA GLY A 122 -27.39 10.19 -2.24
C GLY A 122 -27.53 11.08 -0.99
N MET A 123 -26.48 11.84 -0.65
CA MET A 123 -26.51 12.82 0.45
C MET A 123 -27.39 14.05 0.13
N ALA A 124 -27.60 14.39 -1.14
CA ALA A 124 -28.39 15.54 -1.55
C ALA A 124 -29.92 15.32 -1.51
N ILE A 125 -30.39 14.07 -1.34
CA ILE A 125 -31.83 13.76 -1.36
C ILE A 125 -32.57 14.29 -0.11
N GLU A 126 -31.86 14.63 0.96
CA GLU A 126 -32.47 15.29 2.14
C GLU A 126 -32.41 16.83 2.11
N PHE A 127 -31.84 17.44 1.06
CA PHE A 127 -31.62 18.89 0.98
C PHE A 127 -32.28 19.56 -0.25
N LEU A 128 -33.41 19.00 -0.68
CA LEU A 128 -34.23 19.50 -1.78
C LEU A 128 -35.11 20.67 -1.33
N ASP A 129 -34.53 21.84 -1.08
CA ASP A 129 -35.30 23.10 -1.05
C ASP A 129 -34.46 24.37 -1.27
N SER A 130 -33.27 24.28 -1.89
CA SER A 130 -32.49 25.48 -2.21
C SER A 130 -32.35 25.72 -3.74
N PRO A 131 -32.82 26.87 -4.27
CA PRO A 131 -32.69 27.23 -5.69
C PRO A 131 -31.25 27.50 -6.14
N VAL A 132 -30.29 27.46 -5.21
CA VAL A 132 -28.86 27.75 -5.45
C VAL A 132 -28.15 26.55 -6.11
N LEU A 133 -28.57 25.31 -5.78
CA LEU A 133 -27.93 24.08 -6.30
C LEU A 133 -28.25 23.81 -7.78
N ALA A 134 -29.43 24.23 -8.25
CA ALA A 134 -29.81 24.09 -9.66
C ALA A 134 -28.88 24.89 -10.59
N ALA A 135 -28.39 26.05 -10.16
CA ALA A 135 -27.51 26.90 -10.97
C ALA A 135 -26.07 26.38 -11.08
N ILE A 136 -25.60 25.58 -10.11
CA ILE A 136 -24.22 25.04 -10.08
C ILE A 136 -24.12 23.71 -10.83
N SER A 137 -25.20 22.93 -10.87
CA SER A 137 -25.21 21.59 -11.50
C SER A 137 -25.02 21.61 -13.02
N VAL A 138 -25.58 22.61 -13.71
CA VAL A 138 -25.58 22.67 -15.19
C VAL A 138 -24.18 22.82 -15.80
N PRO A 139 -23.31 23.76 -15.37
CA PRO A 139 -21.97 23.89 -15.95
C PRO A 139 -21.07 22.68 -15.65
N VAL A 140 -21.24 22.04 -14.48
CA VAL A 140 -20.45 20.85 -14.10
C VAL A 140 -20.82 19.65 -14.97
N VAL A 141 -22.11 19.43 -15.22
CA VAL A 141 -22.60 18.34 -16.09
C VAL A 141 -22.18 18.57 -17.54
N ILE A 142 -22.22 19.80 -18.04
CA ILE A 142 -21.75 20.13 -19.40
C ILE A 142 -20.23 19.91 -19.51
N GLY A 143 -19.44 20.31 -18.50
CA GLY A 143 -18.00 20.07 -18.46
C GLY A 143 -17.66 18.57 -18.48
N PHE A 144 -18.40 17.76 -17.72
CA PHE A 144 -18.25 16.32 -17.68
C PHE A 144 -18.57 15.65 -19.03
N LEU A 145 -19.64 16.10 -19.72
CA LEU A 145 -19.99 15.59 -21.05
C LEU A 145 -18.96 15.98 -22.12
N LEU A 146 -18.38 17.18 -22.03
CA LEU A 146 -17.30 17.60 -22.93
C LEU A 146 -16.00 16.84 -22.68
N TRP A 147 -15.68 16.55 -21.42
CA TRP A 147 -14.51 15.73 -21.05
C TRP A 147 -14.65 14.29 -21.57
N ILE A 148 -15.81 13.65 -21.38
CA ILE A 148 -16.08 12.31 -21.94
C ILE A 148 -15.92 12.30 -23.47
N ARG A 149 -16.41 13.34 -24.14
CA ARG A 149 -16.29 13.45 -25.61
C ARG A 149 -14.84 13.65 -26.06
N TYR A 150 -14.00 14.29 -25.26
CA TYR A 150 -12.57 14.47 -25.54
C TYR A 150 -11.80 13.15 -25.35
N GLU A 151 -12.09 12.41 -24.28
CA GLU A 151 -11.43 11.15 -23.94
C GLU A 151 -11.62 10.07 -25.02
N ILE A 152 -12.84 9.93 -25.57
CA ILE A 152 -13.16 8.95 -26.62
C ILE A 152 -12.44 9.25 -27.94
N LYS A 153 -11.97 10.48 -28.17
CA LYS A 153 -11.27 10.87 -29.40
C LYS A 153 -9.75 10.82 -29.25
N SER A 154 -9.23 10.70 -28.03
CA SER A 154 -7.79 10.69 -27.73
C SER A 154 -7.19 9.27 -27.70
N HIS A 155 -8.02 8.24 -27.78
CA HIS A 155 -7.64 6.83 -27.95
C HIS A 155 -8.06 6.33 -29.34
#